data_AF-A0A2D4JVD2-F1
#
_entry.id   AF-A0A2D4JVD2-F1
#
_cell.length_a   1.000
_cell.length_b   1.000
_cell.length_c   1.000
_cell.angle_alpha   90.00
_cell.angle_beta   90.00
_cell.angle_gamma   90.00
#
_symmetry.space_group_name_H-M   'P 1'
#
loop_
_entity.id
_entity.type
_entity.pdbx_description
1 polymer ?
#
loop_
_entity_poly.entity_id
_entity_poly.type
_entity_poly.pdbx_seq_one_letter_code
_entity_poly.pdbx_strand_id
1 'polypeptide(L)'
;RITVWDTSQPPPADPSAVLQPVLQFQAVGDCVNGISLHPSLPLLATSSGQRQFPDLLDSGEDEAEGGGDRPAAPPQVRGDNALRLWWCSAPSGVEGAVS
;
A
#
# COMPACT_ATOMS: atom_id res chain seq x y z
N ARG A 1 0.32 -2.94 -1.01
CA ARG A 1 -0.65 -4.04 -0.76
C ARG A 1 -0.43 -4.61 0.63
N ILE A 2 -1.52 -4.96 1.34
CA ILE A 2 -1.49 -5.60 2.66
C ILE A 2 -2.27 -6.90 2.58
N THR A 3 -1.72 -7.94 3.19
CA THR A 3 -2.31 -9.28 3.26
C THR A 3 -2.29 -9.74 4.70
N VAL A 4 -3.39 -10.33 5.16
CA VAL A 4 -3.60 -10.77 6.55
C VAL A 4 -3.85 -12.27 6.55
N TRP A 5 -3.20 -12.97 7.48
CA TRP A 5 -3.42 -14.38 7.75
C TRP A 5 -3.92 -14.55 9.17
N ASP A 6 -4.82 -15.49 9.38
CA ASP A 6 -5.27 -15.89 10.71
C ASP A 6 -4.45 -17.10 11.18
N THR A 7 -3.54 -16.86 12.12
CA THR A 7 -2.65 -17.89 12.65
C THR A 7 -3.28 -18.72 13.76
N SER A 8 -4.52 -18.42 14.15
CA SER A 8 -5.26 -19.24 15.13
C SER A 8 -5.91 -20.47 14.50
N GLN A 9 -5.97 -20.52 13.16
CA GLN A 9 -6.53 -21.65 12.43
C GLN A 9 -5.68 -22.91 12.60
N PRO A 10 -6.32 -24.08 12.70
CA PRO A 10 -5.59 -25.34 12.75
C PRO A 10 -4.78 -25.54 11.46
N PRO A 11 -3.63 -26.24 11.53
CA PRO A 11 -2.86 -26.57 10.34
C PRO A 11 -3.73 -27.31 9.32
N PRO A 12 -3.65 -26.97 8.02
CA PRO A 12 -4.32 -27.74 6.98
C PRO A 12 -3.89 -29.23 7.03
N ALA A 13 -4.80 -30.13 6.72
CA ALA A 13 -4.55 -31.59 6.77
C ALA A 13 -3.51 -32.10 5.75
N ASP A 14 -3.05 -31.24 4.84
CA ASP A 14 -2.07 -31.53 3.79
C ASP A 14 -0.63 -31.28 4.32
N PRO A 15 0.36 -32.16 4.02
CA PRO A 15 1.77 -31.96 4.38
C PRO A 15 2.39 -30.62 3.95
N SER A 16 1.81 -29.89 2.99
CA SER A 16 2.27 -28.53 2.63
C SER A 16 1.78 -27.42 3.59
N ALA A 17 0.70 -27.66 4.34
CA ALA A 17 0.14 -26.86 5.44
C ALA A 17 0.29 -25.32 5.37
N VAL A 18 0.04 -24.69 4.22
CA VAL A 18 0.10 -23.22 4.08
C VAL A 18 -1.26 -22.59 4.40
N LEU A 19 -1.28 -21.69 5.38
CA LEU A 19 -2.45 -20.86 5.69
C LEU A 19 -2.81 -19.95 4.51
N GLN A 20 -4.09 -19.92 4.15
CA GLN A 20 -4.60 -18.99 3.14
C GLN A 20 -4.85 -17.60 3.77
N PRO A 21 -4.63 -16.51 3.01
CA PRO A 21 -4.89 -15.17 3.52
C PRO A 21 -6.40 -14.96 3.74
N VAL A 22 -6.75 -14.36 4.87
CA VAL A 22 -8.14 -14.03 5.24
C VAL A 22 -8.59 -12.66 4.71
N LEU A 23 -7.64 -11.77 4.43
CA LEU A 23 -7.93 -10.44 3.88
C LEU A 23 -6.75 -9.97 3.01
N GLN A 24 -7.07 -9.35 1.88
CA GLN A 24 -6.08 -8.70 1.03
C GLN A 24 -6.64 -7.39 0.45
N PHE A 25 -5.91 -6.29 0.61
CA PHE A 25 -6.34 -4.98 0.09
C PHE A 25 -5.15 -4.08 -0.31
N GLN A 26 -5.43 -3.10 -1.16
CA GLN A 26 -4.45 -2.07 -1.53
C GLN A 26 -4.56 -0.88 -0.59
N ALA A 27 -3.67 -0.80 0.40
CA ALA A 27 -3.68 0.26 1.40
C ALA A 27 -3.21 1.62 0.88
N VAL A 28 -2.23 1.63 -0.02
CA VAL A 28 -1.51 2.81 -0.55
C VAL A 28 -1.25 2.64 -2.04
N GLY A 29 -1.06 3.71 -2.80
CA GLY A 29 -0.83 3.65 -4.25
C GLY A 29 0.54 3.09 -4.65
N ASP A 30 1.51 3.13 -3.74
CA ASP A 30 2.88 2.71 -3.94
C ASP A 30 3.28 1.56 -2.97
N CYS A 31 4.57 1.48 -2.62
CA CYS A 31 5.09 0.48 -1.70
C CYS A 31 4.80 0.86 -0.23
N VAL A 32 4.27 -0.11 0.53
CA VAL A 32 4.21 -0.01 2.00
C VAL A 32 5.61 -0.22 2.54
N ASN A 33 6.14 0.76 3.28
CA ASN A 33 7.49 0.71 3.87
C ASN A 33 7.45 0.44 5.38
N GLY A 34 6.29 0.59 6.02
CA GLY A 34 6.13 0.38 7.44
C GLY A 34 4.71 0.00 7.82
N ILE A 35 4.61 -0.82 8.87
CA ILE A 35 3.36 -1.30 9.47
C ILE A 35 3.51 -1.31 10.99
N SER A 36 2.47 -0.89 11.71
CA SER A 36 2.43 -0.93 13.18
C SER A 36 1.02 -1.21 13.68
N LEU A 37 0.90 -2.02 14.73
CA LEU A 37 -0.35 -2.31 15.41
C LEU A 37 -0.32 -1.65 16.79
N HIS A 38 -1.39 -0.95 17.15
CA HIS A 38 -1.51 -0.38 18.48
C HIS A 38 -1.70 -1.51 19.52
N PRO A 39 -1.00 -1.48 20.68
CA PRO A 39 -1.00 -2.60 21.61
C PRO A 39 -2.33 -2.88 22.30
N SER A 40 -3.23 -1.89 22.39
CA SER A 40 -4.49 -2.00 23.13
C SER A 40 -5.73 -1.53 22.37
N LEU A 41 -5.57 -0.99 21.16
CA LEU A 41 -6.68 -0.53 20.33
C LEU A 41 -6.64 -1.32 19.03
N PRO A 42 -7.80 -1.61 18.41
CA PRO A 42 -7.86 -2.26 17.10
C PRO A 42 -7.47 -1.23 16.02
N LEU A 43 -6.24 -0.70 16.08
CA LEU A 43 -5.75 0.32 15.19
C LEU A 43 -4.48 -0.18 14.50
N LEU A 44 -4.51 -0.15 13.16
CA LEU A 44 -3.38 -0.45 12.31
C LEU A 44 -2.88 0.85 11.67
N ALA A 45 -1.58 1.10 11.73
CA ALA A 45 -0.91 2.18 11.03
C ALA A 45 -0.07 1.63 9.89
N THR A 46 -0.18 2.26 8.72
CA THR A 46 0.59 1.89 7.53
C THR A 46 1.25 3.14 6.98
N SER A 47 2.54 3.07 6.70
CA SER A 47 3.29 4.13 6.05
C SER A 47 3.71 3.73 4.64
N SER A 48 3.79 4.73 3.79
CA SER A 48 4.26 4.57 2.42
C SER A 48 5.10 5.75 1.98
N GLY A 49 5.78 5.58 0.86
CA GLY A 49 6.71 6.55 0.31
C GLY A 49 7.89 5.87 -0.34
N GLN A 50 7.98 6.03 -1.65
CA GLN A 50 9.14 5.70 -2.46
C GLN A 50 10.07 6.91 -2.56
N ARG A 51 11.38 6.69 -2.48
CA ARG A 51 12.35 7.73 -2.80
C ARG A 51 12.25 8.09 -4.28
N GLN A 52 11.92 9.35 -4.56
CA GLN A 52 11.89 9.89 -5.91
C GLN A 52 13.23 10.55 -6.24
N PHE A 53 13.73 10.28 -7.43
CA PHE A 53 14.82 11.05 -8.02
C PHE A 53 14.18 11.95 -9.07
N PRO A 54 14.21 13.28 -8.91
CA PRO A 54 13.81 14.16 -10.00
C PRO A 54 14.75 13.93 -11.19
N ASP A 55 14.20 13.78 -12.38
CA ASP A 55 15.00 13.71 -13.60
C ASP A 55 15.75 15.05 -13.74
N LEU A 56 17.08 14.99 -13.89
CA LEU A 56 17.95 16.17 -13.99
C LEU A 56 17.80 16.95 -15.31
N LEU A 57 16.78 16.64 -16.11
CA LEU A 57 16.64 17.15 -17.48
C LEU A 57 16.24 18.64 -17.54
N ASP A 58 15.87 19.25 -16.41
CA ASP A 58 15.50 20.67 -16.35
C ASP A 58 16.65 21.60 -15.90
N SER A 59 17.89 21.11 -15.75
CA SER A 59 19.06 21.97 -15.49
C SER A 59 19.81 22.42 -16.75
N GLY A 60 19.20 22.26 -17.92
CA GLY A 60 19.73 22.71 -19.21
C GLY A 60 18.84 23.77 -19.86
N GLU A 61 18.64 24.90 -19.19
CA GLU A 61 18.30 26.12 -19.90
C GLU A 61 19.59 26.70 -20.47
N ASP A 62 19.89 26.38 -21.72
CA ASP A 62 20.62 27.27 -22.64
C ASP A 62 20.35 26.85 -24.10
N GLU A 63 19.36 27.55 -24.67
CA GLU A 63 19.30 28.05 -26.06
C GLU A 63 19.64 27.09 -27.21
N ALA A 64 18.61 26.44 -27.77
CA ALA A 64 18.63 26.08 -29.20
C ALA A 64 17.23 26.25 -29.81
N GLU A 65 17.00 27.39 -30.46
CA GLU A 65 15.97 27.50 -31.49
C GLU A 65 16.23 26.44 -32.57
N GLY A 66 15.29 25.52 -32.75
CA GLY A 66 15.37 24.53 -33.81
C GLY A 66 14.25 23.52 -33.70
N GLY A 67 13.23 23.69 -34.54
CA GLY A 67 12.03 22.86 -34.57
C GLY A 67 12.34 21.35 -34.63
N GLY A 68 11.67 20.61 -33.75
CA GLY A 68 11.74 19.16 -33.73
C GLY A 68 11.00 18.62 -32.51
N ASP A 69 9.83 18.02 -32.76
CA ASP A 69 9.05 17.11 -31.92
C ASP A 69 9.78 16.64 -30.64
N ARG A 70 9.64 17.40 -29.54
CA ARG A 70 10.22 17.02 -28.26
C ARG A 70 9.25 16.04 -27.60
N PRO A 71 9.60 14.76 -27.40
CA PRO A 71 8.69 13.81 -26.77
C PRO A 71 8.32 14.35 -25.39
N ALA A 72 7.01 14.43 -25.12
CA ALA A 72 6.50 14.89 -23.84
C ALA A 72 7.20 14.12 -22.72
N ALA A 73 7.74 14.85 -21.73
CA ALA A 73 8.39 14.23 -20.59
C ALA A 73 7.43 13.20 -19.96
N PRO A 74 7.91 12.00 -19.61
CA PRO A 74 7.05 10.99 -19.01
C PRO A 74 6.40 11.59 -17.76
N PRO A 75 5.10 11.32 -17.52
CA PRO A 75 4.42 11.84 -16.35
C PRO A 75 5.19 11.41 -15.10
N GLN A 76 5.62 12.37 -14.30
CA GLN A 76 6.26 12.08 -13.02
C GLN A 76 5.29 11.26 -12.20
N VAL A 77 5.64 10.00 -11.92
CA VAL A 77 4.85 9.11 -11.06
C VAL A 77 4.88 9.73 -9.66
N ARG A 78 3.84 10.46 -9.26
CA ARG A 78 3.75 11.01 -7.90
C ARG A 78 3.75 9.85 -6.90
N GLY A 79 4.75 9.80 -6.00
CA GLY A 79 4.78 8.82 -4.92
C GLY A 79 3.63 9.05 -3.94
N ASP A 80 3.12 7.99 -3.30
CA ASP A 80 2.12 8.08 -2.24
C ASP A 80 2.87 8.18 -0.90
N ASN A 81 3.29 9.39 -0.52
CA ASN A 81 3.94 9.65 0.77
C ASN A 81 2.87 9.85 1.85
N ALA A 82 2.29 8.77 2.34
CA ALA A 82 1.15 8.82 3.24
C ALA A 82 1.37 7.98 4.51
N LEU A 83 0.77 8.45 5.60
CA LEU A 83 0.49 7.64 6.78
C LEU A 83 -1.03 7.46 6.88
N ARG A 84 -1.49 6.21 6.88
CA ARG A 84 -2.90 5.85 6.97
C ARG A 84 -3.16 5.04 8.23
N LEU A 85 -4.28 5.34 8.87
CA LEU A 85 -4.77 4.63 10.05
C LEU A 85 -6.02 3.85 9.69
N TRP A 86 -6.08 2.60 10.11
CA TRP A 86 -7.17 1.68 9.85
C TRP A 86 -7.75 1.22 11.18
N TRP A 87 -9.06 1.43 11.34
CA TRP A 87 -9.79 0.88 12.46
C TRP A 87 -10.21 -0.56 12.14
N CYS A 88 -9.66 -1.51 12.89
CA CYS A 88 -9.77 -2.95 12.66
C CYS A 88 -10.78 -3.60 13.62
N SER A 89 -11.93 -2.96 13.87
CA SER A 89 -13.03 -3.58 14.62
C SER A 89 -14.17 -3.95 13.67
N ALA A 90 -14.97 -4.94 14.06
CA ALA A 90 -16.25 -5.16 13.42
C ALA A 90 -17.12 -3.88 13.55
N PRO A 91 -17.91 -3.52 12.53
CA PRO A 91 -18.97 -2.53 12.71
C PRO A 91 -19.91 -3.07 13.79
N SER A 92 -20.30 -2.22 14.74
CA SER A 92 -21.11 -2.58 15.91
C SER A 92 -22.59 -2.88 15.58
N GLY A 93 -22.85 -3.73 14.58
CA GLY A 93 -24.20 -3.96 14.08
C GLY A 93 -24.37 -5.21 13.22
N VAL A 94 -23.91 -6.37 13.69
CA VAL A 94 -24.45 -7.67 13.22
C VAL A 94 -24.49 -8.67 14.39
N GLU A 95 -25.28 -8.35 15.41
CA GLU A 95 -25.84 -9.40 16.27
C GLU A 95 -27.11 -9.94 15.60
N GLY A 96 -27.18 -11.26 15.40
CA GLY A 96 -28.44 -11.97 15.24
C GLY A 96 -28.92 -12.24 13.82
N ALA A 97 -28.36 -13.26 13.19
CA ALA A 97 -29.14 -14.14 12.31
C ALA A 97 -28.68 -15.59 12.56
N VAL A 98 -29.17 -16.15 13.66
CA VAL A 98 -29.29 -17.60 13.81
C VAL A 98 -30.63 -17.97 13.18
N SER A 99 -30.62 -18.82 12.16
CA SER A 99 -31.73 -19.68 11.78
C SER A 99 -31.30 -21.12 11.99
#